data_AF-A0A542Q6E6-F1
#
_entry.id   AF-A0A542Q6E6-F1
#
_cell.length_a   1.000
_cell.length_b   1.000
_cell.length_c   1.000
_cell.angle_alpha   90.00
_cell.angle_beta   90.00
_cell.angle_gamma   90.00
#
_symmetry.space_group_name_H-M   'P 1'
#
loop_
_entity.id
_entity.type
_entity.pdbx_description
1 polymer ?
#
loop_
_entity_poly.entity_id
_entity_poly.type
_entity_poly.pdbx_seq_one_letter_code
_entity_poly.pdbx_strand_id
1 'polypeptide(L)' 'MWILFPHMCKEVHTKRMEHGVIGYFMEGPRRVAVVETIEIIGLHSNPNS' A
#
# COMPACT_ATOMS: atom_id res chain seq x y z
N MET A 1 3.54 -3.87 -1.81
CA MET A 1 3.89 -2.45 -1.69
C MET A 1 4.49 -2.30 -0.32
N TRP A 2 5.81 -2.18 -0.21
CA TRP A 2 6.45 -2.02 1.10
C TRP A 2 6.35 -0.55 1.47
N ILE A 3 5.40 -0.22 2.34
CA ILE A 3 5.37 1.10 2.96
C ILE A 3 6.33 1.07 4.14
N LEU A 4 7.59 1.40 3.87
CA LEU A 4 8.68 1.36 4.85
C LEU A 4 8.49 2.34 6.00
N PHE A 5 7.66 3.37 5.81
CA PHE A 5 7.44 4.43 6.79
C PHE A 5 6.06 4.32 7.44
N PRO A 6 5.99 4.22 8.78
CA PRO A 6 4.71 4.09 9.50
C PRO A 6 3.69 5.20 9.20
N HIS A 7 4.14 6.45 8.98
CA HIS A 7 3.24 7.55 8.65
C HIS A 7 2.58 7.37 7.27
N MET A 8 3.34 6.87 6.30
CA MET A 8 2.81 6.55 4.97
C MET A 8 1.84 5.37 5.04
N CYS A 9 2.01 4.45 5.99
CA CYS A 9 1.11 3.31 6.17
C CYS A 9 -0.31 3.83 6.47
N LYS A 10 -0.43 4.77 7.42
CA LYS A 10 -1.69 5.47 7.72
C LYS A 10 -2.24 6.25 6.53
N GLU A 11 -1.40 7.01 5.82
CA GLU A 11 -1.89 7.82 4.70
C GLU A 11 -2.33 6.99 3.49
N VAL A 12 -1.59 5.94 3.16
CA VAL A 12 -1.82 5.17 1.94
C VAL A 12 -2.83 4.05 2.20
N HIS A 13 -2.65 3.23 3.22
CA HIS A 13 -3.55 2.09 3.46
C HIS A 13 -4.92 2.52 3.96
N THR A 14 -5.01 3.58 4.75
CA THR A 14 -6.32 4.03 5.27
C THR A 14 -7.04 4.99 4.32
N LYS A 15 -6.33 5.87 3.61
CA LYS A 15 -6.97 6.95 2.84
C LYS A 15 -6.92 6.80 1.33
N ARG A 16 -6.04 5.95 0.80
CA ARG A 16 -5.80 5.86 -0.65
C ARG A 16 -5.96 4.46 -1.22
N MET A 17 -6.01 3.43 -0.39
CA MET A 17 -6.09 2.05 -0.86
C MET A 17 -7.55 1.70 -1.15
N GLU A 18 -7.88 1.67 -2.43
CA GLU A 18 -9.21 1.38 -2.96
C GLU A 18 -9.07 0.45 -4.18
N HIS A 19 -10.15 -0.20 -4.58
CA HIS A 19 -10.19 -1.01 -5.80
C HIS A 19 -9.82 -0.15 -7.03
N GLY A 20 -8.99 -0.71 -7.92
CA GLY A 20 -8.49 -0.02 -9.12
C GLY A 20 -7.25 0.87 -8.89
N VAL A 21 -6.78 1.02 -7.66
CA VAL A 21 -5.60 1.85 -7.37
C VAL A 21 -4.33 1.18 -7.89
N ILE A 22 -3.55 1.95 -8.65
CA ILE A 22 -2.25 1.52 -9.19
C ILE A 22 -1.14 1.82 -8.17
N GLY A 23 -0.46 0.76 -7.75
CA GLY A 23 0.70 0.81 -6.88
C GLY A 23 1.98 0.34 -7.57
N TYR A 24 3.10 0.54 -6.89
CA TYR A 24 4.41 0.11 -7.35
C TYR A 24 5.11 -0.72 -6.30
N PHE A 25 5.77 -1.80 -6.73
CA PHE A 25 6.71 -2.52 -5.86
C PHE A 25 8.11 -1.97 -6.12
N MET A 26 8.83 -1.71 -5.03
CA MET A 26 10.14 -1.06 -5.05
C MET A 26 11.14 -1.93 -4.32
N GLU A 27 12.34 -2.10 -4.89
CA GLU A 27 13.53 -2.65 -4.25
C GLU A 27 14.59 -1.54 -4.19
N GLY A 28 14.69 -0.88 -3.03
CA GLY A 28 15.44 0.37 -2.92
C GLY A 28 14.91 1.44 -3.90
N PRO A 29 15.76 2.05 -4.75
CA PRO A 29 15.33 3.02 -5.75
C PRO A 29 14.68 2.39 -7.00
N ARG A 30 14.73 1.07 -7.14
CA ARG A 30 14.29 0.38 -8.36
C ARG A 30 12.81 0.01 -8.27
N ARG A 31 12.02 0.41 -9.28
CA ARG A 31 10.68 -0.11 -9.49
C ARG A 31 10.75 -1.50 -10.10
N VAL A 32 10.17 -2.50 -9.43
CA VAL A 32 10.19 -3.90 -9.85
C VAL A 32 8.83 -4.40 -10.35
N ALA A 33 7.74 -3.75 -9.98
CA ALA A 33 6.41 -4.07 -10.52
C ALA A 33 5.48 -2.85 -10.50
N VAL A 34 4.49 -2.90 -11.39
CA VAL A 34 3.27 -2.06 -11.37
C VAL A 34 2.11 -3.00 -11.09
N VAL A 35 1.28 -2.65 -10.11
CA VAL A 35 0.18 -3.52 -9.65
C VAL A 35 -1.10 -2.73 -9.49
N GLU A 36 -2.24 -3.38 -9.67
CA GLU A 36 -3.56 -2.83 -9.42
C GLU A 36 -4.18 -3.51 -8.20
N THR A 37 -4.90 -2.73 -7.38
CA THR A 37 -5.67 -3.28 -6.27
C THR A 37 -6.97 -3.88 -6.79
N ILE A 38 -7.05 -5.21 -6.83
CA ILE A 38 -8.24 -5.92 -7.32
C ILE A 38 -9.21 -6.33 -6.20
N GLU A 39 -8.73 -6.41 -4.96
CA GLU A 39 -9.55 -6.79 -3.80
C GLU A 39 -8.90 -6.32 -2.49
N ILE A 40 -9.70 -5.89 -1.52
CA ILE A 40 -9.26 -5.63 -0.14
C ILE A 40 -9.90 -6.67 0.79
N ILE A 41 -9.13 -7.70 1.15
CA ILE A 41 -9.60 -8.83 1.98
C ILE A 41 -9.65 -8.45 3.47
N GLY A 42 -8.77 -7.57 3.91
CA GLY A 42 -8.69 -7.11 5.30
C GLY A 42 -7.36 -6.44 5.62
N LEU A 43 -7.26 -5.81 6.79
CA LEU A 43 -6.02 -5.22 7.29
C LEU A 43 -5.38 -6.15 8.32
N HIS A 44 -4.08 -6.40 8.19
CA HIS A 44 -3.34 -7.24 9.13
C HIS A 44 -3.24 -6.62 10.55
N SER A 45 -3.20 -5.29 10.64
CA SER A 45 -3.15 -4.54 11.89
C SER A 45 -4.05 -3.31 11.82
N ASN A 46 -4.53 -2.85 12.98
CA ASN A 46 -5.36 -1.65 13.06
C ASN A 46 -4.50 -0.43 12.72
N PRO A 47 -4.79 0.30 11.63
CA PRO A 47 -3.99 1.44 11.23
C PRO A 47 -4.14 2.64 12.18
N ASN A 48 -5.06 2.62 13.15
CA ASN A 48 -5.28 3.71 14.11
C ASN A 48 -4.69 3.46 15.50
N SER A 49 -4.07 2.30 15.73
CA SER A 49 -3.39 1.99 17.00
C SER A 49 -2.08 2.76 17.18
#